data_AF-A0ABD6YMR6-F1
#
_entry.id   AF-A0ABD6YMR6-F1
#
_cell.length_a   1.000
_cell.length_b   1.000
_cell.length_c   1.000
_cell.angle_alpha   90.00
_cell.angle_beta   90.00
_cell.angle_gamma   90.00
#
_symmetry.space_group_name_H-M   'P 1'
#
loop_
_entity.id
_entity.type
_entity.pdbx_description
1 polymer ?
#
loop_
_entity_poly.entity_id
_entity_poly.type
_entity_poly.pdbx_seq_one_letter_code
_entity_poly.pdbx_strand_id
1 'polypeptide(L)'
;MKKMYLIGLSILALASCSPTNDDLQNFESPNLSAAKDASLQSRFGFIGSQPSIVWVKGTIPPKPIYGFYSSHMNKHLYSPFSMANMLPRTQPGQYYYFLDRFLGSAKGEGQEITGWFNEINEDYVITTNPSEFNGQNGWRKNDNFGNSYTGTEEGSYPIYRYFRNSTKSHFYTKDFNELGNGKEGFVYEGISFYLKECEPENIRIRDGQFYQDNNTKAYYIVFEGKVRHIESIETIRRVFDFKGDPRGNGQPKEYLISKVNIDDIKGERGLPIIPTALIYQDVDTGIMYFSDPQSNGRGGSNLKKIPNTTVFNRYRFNTDHIVKTRGINNPRINDIEITY
;
A
#
# COMPACT_ATOMS: atom_id res chain seq x y z
N MET A 1 60.11 -25.51 -24.40
CA MET A 1 60.33 -24.38 -23.45
C MET A 1 59.09 -24.26 -22.56
N LYS A 2 59.28 -24.33 -21.23
CA LYS A 2 58.46 -23.87 -20.07
C LYS A 2 57.05 -23.30 -20.40
N LYS A 3 55.93 -23.58 -19.72
CA LYS A 3 55.62 -24.13 -18.39
C LYS A 3 54.10 -24.40 -18.26
N MET A 4 53.77 -25.47 -17.53
CA MET A 4 52.76 -25.61 -16.44
C MET A 4 51.27 -25.34 -16.70
N TYR A 5 50.46 -26.41 -16.63
CA TYR A 5 49.08 -26.39 -16.13
C TYR A 5 48.85 -27.57 -15.17
N LEU A 6 47.91 -27.38 -14.25
CA LEU A 6 47.31 -28.32 -13.28
C LEU A 6 48.05 -28.58 -11.95
N ILE A 7 47.69 -27.74 -10.98
CA ILE A 7 47.58 -28.04 -9.54
C ILE A 7 46.08 -27.79 -9.26
N GLY A 8 45.31 -28.56 -8.53
CA GLY A 8 45.53 -29.56 -7.50
C GLY A 8 44.26 -29.50 -6.66
N LEU A 9 43.52 -30.61 -6.59
CA LEU A 9 42.25 -30.75 -5.89
C LEU A 9 42.46 -30.49 -4.39
N SER A 10 41.69 -29.59 -3.76
CA SER A 10 41.72 -29.41 -2.31
C SER A 10 40.32 -29.03 -1.80
N ILE A 11 39.75 -29.96 -1.05
CA ILE A 11 38.48 -29.90 -0.35
C ILE A 11 38.65 -28.96 0.85
N LEU A 12 37.86 -27.87 0.90
CA LEU A 12 37.78 -26.97 2.05
C LEU A 12 36.59 -27.36 2.92
N ALA A 13 36.86 -28.11 3.99
CA ALA A 13 36.01 -28.23 5.15
C ALA A 13 36.33 -27.07 6.10
N LEU A 14 35.33 -26.24 6.42
CA LEU A 14 35.44 -25.17 7.40
C LEU A 14 35.30 -25.74 8.81
N ALA A 15 36.38 -25.72 9.58
CA ALA A 15 36.36 -25.81 11.02
C ALA A 15 37.01 -24.53 11.58
N SER A 16 36.20 -23.70 12.23
CA SER A 16 36.63 -22.49 12.93
C SER A 16 36.64 -22.77 14.44
N CYS A 17 37.78 -22.51 15.07
CA CYS A 17 37.93 -22.46 16.53
C CYS A 17 37.94 -20.98 17.00
N SER A 18 37.02 -20.64 17.93
CA SER A 18 37.13 -19.87 19.20
C SER A 18 38.30 -18.86 19.39
N PRO A 19 38.19 -17.69 20.10
CA PRO A 19 37.60 -17.60 21.46
C PRO A 19 37.06 -16.24 22.01
N THR A 20 36.64 -16.32 23.28
CA THR A 20 36.48 -15.31 24.36
C THR A 20 35.30 -14.32 24.38
N ASN A 21 34.47 -14.50 25.41
CA ASN A 21 33.65 -13.48 26.06
C ASN A 21 34.51 -12.26 26.41
N ASP A 22 34.03 -11.05 26.13
CA ASP A 22 33.67 -10.08 27.17
C ASP A 22 33.02 -8.83 26.55
N ASP A 23 32.02 -8.33 27.27
CA ASP A 23 31.47 -6.97 27.24
C ASP A 23 30.81 -6.47 25.95
N LEU A 24 29.50 -6.70 25.85
CA LEU A 24 28.58 -5.61 25.49
C LEU A 24 27.29 -5.73 26.30
N GLN A 25 27.00 -4.64 27.00
CA GLN A 25 26.00 -4.49 28.04
C GLN A 25 24.58 -4.81 27.56
N ASN A 26 23.83 -5.45 28.45
CA ASN A 26 22.38 -5.65 28.42
C ASN A 26 21.63 -4.47 27.79
N PHE A 27 21.16 -4.66 26.56
CA PHE A 27 19.87 -4.12 26.14
C PHE A 27 18.91 -5.30 26.04
N GLU A 28 18.25 -5.63 27.14
CA GLU A 28 17.11 -6.54 27.10
C GLU A 28 16.03 -5.90 26.21
N SER A 29 15.99 -6.34 24.96
CA SER A 29 14.78 -6.26 24.16
C SER A 29 13.72 -7.09 24.89
N PRO A 30 12.48 -6.59 25.10
CA PRO A 30 11.48 -7.36 25.84
C PRO A 30 11.29 -8.73 25.19
N ASN A 31 11.51 -9.77 25.99
CA ASN A 31 11.52 -11.17 25.58
C ASN A 31 10.07 -11.62 25.30
N LEU A 32 9.64 -11.52 24.04
CA LEU A 32 8.24 -11.66 23.58
C LEU A 32 7.90 -13.07 23.05
N SER A 33 8.53 -14.13 23.58
CA SER A 33 8.38 -15.50 23.05
C SER A 33 7.26 -16.34 23.68
N ALA A 34 6.37 -15.76 24.49
CA ALA A 34 5.30 -16.51 25.17
C ALA A 34 3.97 -16.63 24.40
N ALA A 35 3.92 -16.37 23.09
CA ALA A 35 2.73 -16.61 22.27
C ALA A 35 2.79 -18.00 21.60
N LYS A 36 2.56 -19.07 22.36
CA LYS A 36 2.27 -20.39 21.79
C LYS A 36 0.83 -20.42 21.27
N ASP A 37 0.70 -20.76 19.99
CA ASP A 37 -0.51 -20.95 19.19
C ASP A 37 -1.64 -19.92 19.36
N ALA A 38 -1.75 -19.04 18.38
CA ALA A 38 -2.89 -18.15 18.25
C ALA A 38 -3.47 -18.26 16.83
N SER A 39 -4.79 -18.43 16.75
CA SER A 39 -5.60 -18.65 15.55
C SER A 39 -5.33 -17.63 14.43
N LEU A 40 -5.74 -17.92 13.19
CA LEU A 40 -5.61 -16.99 12.03
C LEU A 40 -6.06 -15.55 12.35
N GLN A 41 -7.09 -15.37 13.20
CA GLN A 41 -7.58 -14.08 13.67
C GLN A 41 -6.55 -13.28 14.47
N SER A 42 -5.75 -13.94 15.31
CA SER A 42 -4.70 -13.30 16.11
C SER A 42 -3.57 -12.69 15.28
N ARG A 43 -3.35 -13.18 14.05
CA ARG A 43 -2.36 -12.60 13.13
C ARG A 43 -2.79 -11.23 12.60
N PHE A 44 -4.08 -10.89 12.68
CA PHE A 44 -4.65 -9.72 12.01
C PHE A 44 -5.33 -8.71 12.93
N GLY A 45 -5.49 -8.93 14.22
CA GLY A 45 -6.12 -7.96 15.12
C GLY A 45 -6.21 -8.46 16.56
N PHE A 46 -6.94 -7.72 17.41
CA PHE A 46 -7.32 -8.20 18.74
C PHE A 46 -8.22 -9.44 18.61
N ILE A 47 -8.22 -10.32 19.62
CA ILE A 47 -9.11 -11.49 19.65
C ILE A 47 -10.56 -10.99 19.65
N GLY A 48 -11.42 -11.60 18.82
CA GLY A 48 -12.83 -11.18 18.65
C GLY A 48 -13.04 -9.95 17.75
N SER A 49 -11.97 -9.28 17.28
CA SER A 49 -12.11 -8.14 16.37
C SER A 49 -12.57 -8.57 14.97
N GLN A 50 -13.60 -7.88 14.46
CA GLN A 50 -14.02 -8.03 13.08
C GLN A 50 -13.01 -7.31 12.15
N PRO A 51 -12.81 -7.81 10.92
CA PRO A 51 -11.99 -7.10 9.94
C PRO A 51 -12.49 -5.67 9.74
N SER A 52 -11.57 -4.69 9.72
CA SER A 52 -11.92 -3.29 9.47
C SER A 52 -12.87 -3.12 8.30
N ILE A 53 -14.03 -2.52 8.56
CA ILE A 53 -15.01 -2.08 7.56
C ILE A 53 -14.89 -0.56 7.30
N VAL A 54 -13.78 0.05 7.72
CA VAL A 54 -13.49 1.45 7.43
C VAL A 54 -12.99 1.57 6.01
N TRP A 55 -13.50 2.56 5.28
CA TRP A 55 -13.12 2.82 3.90
C TRP A 55 -13.14 4.30 3.59
N VAL A 56 -12.48 4.68 2.50
CA VAL A 56 -12.54 6.00 1.88
C VAL A 56 -12.91 5.83 0.42
N LYS A 57 -13.70 6.75 -0.15
CA LYS A 57 -13.98 6.71 -1.58
C LYS A 57 -12.68 6.95 -2.33
N GLY A 58 -12.28 6.03 -3.20
CA GLY A 58 -11.14 6.23 -4.08
C GLY A 58 -11.36 7.46 -4.98
N THR A 59 -10.28 8.03 -5.48
CA THR A 59 -10.33 9.15 -6.44
C THR A 59 -9.96 8.72 -7.85
N ILE A 60 -9.45 7.49 -8.00
CA ILE A 60 -8.94 6.94 -9.25
C ILE A 60 -9.76 5.69 -9.60
N PRO A 61 -10.28 5.58 -10.84
CA PRO A 61 -10.96 4.37 -11.28
C PRO A 61 -10.01 3.17 -11.27
N PRO A 62 -10.51 1.96 -11.05
CA PRO A 62 -9.68 0.76 -11.10
C PRO A 62 -9.09 0.58 -12.51
N LYS A 63 -7.85 0.09 -12.59
CA LYS A 63 -7.16 -0.24 -13.86
C LYS A 63 -7.29 0.87 -14.93
N PRO A 64 -6.95 2.13 -14.61
CA PRO A 64 -7.09 3.23 -15.55
C PRO A 64 -6.07 3.10 -16.68
N ILE A 65 -6.41 3.61 -17.87
CA ILE A 65 -5.45 3.78 -18.96
C ILE A 65 -5.37 5.27 -19.31
N TYR A 66 -4.19 5.84 -19.15
CA TYR A 66 -3.89 7.22 -19.49
C TYR A 66 -3.04 7.28 -20.76
N GLY A 67 -3.32 8.25 -21.62
CA GLY A 67 -2.54 8.59 -22.79
C GLY A 67 -1.82 9.92 -22.58
N PHE A 68 -0.57 9.97 -23.01
CA PHE A 68 0.30 11.13 -22.90
C PHE A 68 0.82 11.50 -24.27
N TYR A 69 0.94 12.80 -24.54
CA TYR A 69 1.48 13.31 -25.79
C TYR A 69 2.77 14.11 -25.53
N SER A 70 3.74 13.95 -26.42
CA SER A 70 4.95 14.77 -26.46
C SER A 70 4.99 15.54 -27.78
N SER A 71 4.94 16.86 -27.70
CA SER A 71 5.13 17.73 -28.86
C SER A 71 6.57 17.69 -29.40
N HIS A 72 7.53 17.30 -28.56
CA HIS A 72 8.95 17.19 -28.95
C HIS A 72 9.19 15.99 -29.87
N MET A 73 8.52 14.88 -29.57
CA MET A 73 8.64 13.63 -30.34
C MET A 73 7.51 13.44 -31.35
N ASN A 74 6.42 14.19 -31.19
CA ASN A 74 5.16 14.01 -31.89
C ASN A 74 4.63 12.57 -31.79
N LYS A 75 4.64 12.04 -30.55
CA LYS A 75 4.26 10.66 -30.20
C LYS A 75 3.32 10.61 -29.02
N HIS A 76 2.54 9.53 -28.98
CA HIS A 76 1.75 9.16 -27.82
C HIS A 76 2.34 7.95 -27.12
N LEU A 77 2.35 7.99 -25.79
CA LEU A 77 2.64 6.85 -24.92
C LEU A 77 1.48 6.64 -23.95
N TYR A 78 1.38 5.43 -23.37
CA TYR A 78 0.28 5.07 -22.49
C TYR A 78 0.81 4.48 -21.17
N SER A 79 0.07 4.69 -20.09
CA SER A 79 0.45 4.23 -18.75
C SER A 79 -0.77 3.94 -17.89
N PRO A 80 -0.69 2.95 -16.98
CA PRO A 80 -1.69 2.77 -15.94
C PRO A 80 -1.60 3.82 -14.83
N PHE A 81 -0.66 4.76 -14.92
CA PHE A 81 -0.45 5.85 -13.96
C PHE A 81 -0.70 7.20 -14.62
N SER A 82 -1.25 8.15 -13.87
CA SER A 82 -1.53 9.51 -14.35
C SER A 82 -0.30 10.43 -14.38
N MET A 83 0.91 9.88 -14.17
CA MET A 83 2.14 10.65 -14.02
C MET A 83 3.12 10.36 -15.16
N ALA A 84 3.53 11.40 -15.89
CA ALA A 84 4.41 11.27 -17.05
C ALA A 84 5.80 10.69 -16.72
N ASN A 85 6.27 10.81 -15.47
CA ASN A 85 7.54 10.22 -15.03
C ASN A 85 7.52 8.69 -14.92
N MET A 86 6.33 8.06 -15.04
CA MET A 86 6.15 6.62 -15.08
C MET A 86 6.20 6.04 -16.51
N LEU A 87 6.34 6.89 -17.53
CA LEU A 87 6.44 6.44 -18.92
C LEU A 87 7.80 5.79 -19.21
N PRO A 88 7.84 4.80 -20.11
CA PRO A 88 9.11 4.24 -20.57
C PRO A 88 9.92 5.25 -21.36
N ARG A 89 11.24 5.05 -21.37
CA ARG A 89 12.21 5.89 -22.09
C ARG A 89 13.48 5.09 -22.40
N THR A 90 14.17 5.46 -23.48
CA THR A 90 15.45 4.86 -23.86
C THR A 90 16.64 5.62 -23.27
N GLN A 91 16.50 6.94 -23.10
CA GLN A 91 17.56 7.81 -22.59
C GLN A 91 17.18 8.49 -21.26
N PRO A 92 18.15 8.66 -20.34
CA PRO A 92 17.98 9.53 -19.19
C PRO A 92 17.91 10.99 -19.65
N GLY A 93 16.85 11.71 -19.29
CA GLY A 93 16.62 13.09 -19.71
C GLY A 93 15.17 13.54 -19.53
N GLN A 94 14.90 14.83 -19.79
CA GLN A 94 13.54 15.36 -19.80
C GLN A 94 12.89 15.10 -21.16
N TYR A 95 11.86 14.26 -21.17
CA TYR A 95 10.87 14.24 -22.24
C TYR A 95 9.63 14.97 -21.74
N TYR A 96 9.18 15.96 -22.51
CA TYR A 96 7.98 16.73 -22.18
C TYR A 96 6.73 15.97 -22.65
N TYR A 97 6.38 14.92 -21.92
CA TYR A 97 5.07 14.28 -22.03
C TYR A 97 4.10 14.97 -21.08
N PHE A 98 2.95 15.35 -21.60
CA PHE A 98 1.84 15.84 -20.80
C PHE A 98 0.67 14.87 -20.88
N LEU A 99 -0.11 14.82 -19.79
CA LEU A 99 -1.33 14.03 -19.77
C LEU A 99 -2.28 14.60 -20.82
N ASP A 100 -2.59 13.79 -21.82
CA ASP A 100 -3.43 14.18 -22.95
C ASP A 100 -4.86 13.65 -22.77
N ARG A 101 -4.97 12.36 -22.38
CA ARG A 101 -6.26 11.69 -22.34
C ARG A 101 -6.37 10.62 -21.27
N PHE A 102 -7.61 10.36 -20.86
CA PHE A 102 -8.01 9.18 -20.13
C PHE A 102 -8.85 8.31 -21.07
N LEU A 103 -8.41 7.06 -21.31
CA LEU A 103 -9.09 6.16 -22.23
C LEU A 103 -10.21 5.36 -21.56
N GLY A 104 -10.13 5.12 -20.26
CA GLY A 104 -11.11 4.33 -19.51
C GLY A 104 -10.48 3.36 -18.51
N SER A 105 -11.30 2.48 -17.96
CA SER A 105 -10.94 1.39 -17.05
C SER A 105 -10.83 0.06 -17.81
N ALA A 106 -9.77 -0.69 -17.53
CA ALA A 106 -9.51 -2.05 -18.02
C ALA A 106 -9.78 -3.10 -16.92
N LYS A 107 -10.95 -3.02 -16.30
CA LYS A 107 -11.43 -3.97 -15.28
C LYS A 107 -12.47 -4.95 -15.86
N GLY A 108 -12.36 -5.28 -17.14
CA GLY A 108 -13.21 -6.27 -17.78
C GLY A 108 -12.81 -7.71 -17.44
N GLU A 109 -13.54 -8.67 -17.98
CA GLU A 109 -13.25 -10.11 -17.85
C GLU A 109 -12.77 -10.72 -19.18
N GLY A 110 -12.52 -9.88 -20.18
CA GLY A 110 -12.01 -10.28 -21.49
C GLY A 110 -10.50 -10.46 -21.51
N GLN A 111 -9.91 -10.31 -22.71
CA GLN A 111 -8.47 -10.53 -22.92
C GLN A 111 -7.60 -9.53 -22.15
N GLU A 112 -6.44 -9.98 -21.67
CA GLU A 112 -5.45 -9.11 -21.00
C GLU A 112 -4.95 -8.03 -21.98
N ILE A 113 -4.93 -6.77 -21.55
CA ILE A 113 -4.34 -5.65 -22.28
C ILE A 113 -2.91 -5.45 -21.78
N THR A 114 -1.96 -5.53 -22.72
CA THR A 114 -0.51 -5.39 -22.44
C THR A 114 0.08 -4.22 -23.22
N GLY A 115 1.01 -3.52 -22.57
CA GLY A 115 1.77 -2.43 -23.17
C GLY A 115 3.15 -2.87 -23.63
N TRP A 116 3.53 -2.45 -24.83
CA TRP A 116 4.78 -2.80 -25.49
C TRP A 116 5.48 -1.53 -25.93
N PHE A 117 6.74 -1.37 -25.50
CA PHE A 117 7.56 -0.23 -25.84
C PHE A 117 8.65 -0.66 -26.82
N ASN A 118 8.83 0.09 -27.89
CA ASN A 118 9.91 -0.12 -28.84
C ASN A 118 11.13 0.73 -28.47
N GLU A 119 12.25 0.11 -28.16
CA GLU A 119 13.47 0.79 -27.71
C GLU A 119 14.30 1.40 -28.84
N ILE A 120 13.97 1.10 -30.10
CA ILE A 120 14.69 1.63 -31.27
C ILE A 120 14.04 2.93 -31.73
N ASN A 121 12.71 2.96 -31.79
CA ASN A 121 11.97 4.10 -32.32
C ASN A 121 11.09 4.80 -31.28
N GLU A 122 10.97 4.29 -30.06
CA GLU A 122 10.12 4.87 -28.99
C GLU A 122 8.62 4.90 -29.32
N ASP A 123 8.14 3.95 -30.12
CA ASP A 123 6.71 3.66 -30.26
C ASP A 123 6.17 2.92 -29.02
N TYR A 124 4.87 3.04 -28.76
CA TYR A 124 4.20 2.34 -27.67
C TYR A 124 2.86 1.79 -28.14
N VAL A 125 2.68 0.49 -27.98
CA VAL A 125 1.50 -0.23 -28.43
C VAL A 125 0.81 -0.87 -27.24
N ILE A 126 -0.50 -0.66 -27.14
CA ILE A 126 -1.38 -1.37 -26.22
C ILE A 126 -2.22 -2.36 -27.02
N THR A 127 -2.20 -3.63 -26.62
CA THR A 127 -2.79 -4.73 -27.39
C THR A 127 -3.28 -5.87 -26.50
N THR A 128 -4.30 -6.58 -26.99
CA THR A 128 -4.75 -7.87 -26.42
C THR A 128 -4.11 -9.07 -27.10
N ASN A 129 -3.31 -8.86 -28.15
CA ASN A 129 -2.57 -9.90 -28.86
C ASN A 129 -1.05 -9.67 -28.73
N PRO A 130 -0.43 -9.99 -27.58
CA PRO A 130 1.01 -9.74 -27.35
C PRO A 130 1.94 -10.47 -28.32
N SER A 131 1.48 -11.55 -28.97
CA SER A 131 2.26 -12.30 -29.96
C SER A 131 2.66 -11.45 -31.16
N GLU A 132 2.00 -10.32 -31.39
CA GLU A 132 2.33 -9.39 -32.47
C GLU A 132 3.64 -8.60 -32.21
N PHE A 133 4.18 -8.61 -30.98
CA PHE A 133 5.44 -7.91 -30.64
C PHE A 133 6.42 -8.76 -29.83
N ASN A 134 5.94 -9.81 -29.16
CA ASN A 134 6.78 -10.65 -28.33
C ASN A 134 7.89 -11.33 -29.15
N GLY A 135 9.14 -11.13 -28.76
CA GLY A 135 10.32 -11.66 -29.46
C GLY A 135 10.69 -10.89 -30.73
N GLN A 136 9.98 -9.82 -31.09
CA GLN A 136 10.38 -8.94 -32.20
C GLN A 136 11.50 -7.99 -31.78
N ASN A 137 12.40 -7.68 -32.72
CA ASN A 137 13.54 -6.82 -32.45
C ASN A 137 13.11 -5.42 -31.97
N GLY A 138 13.72 -4.97 -30.88
CA GLY A 138 13.46 -3.67 -30.26
C GLY A 138 12.19 -3.59 -29.43
N TRP A 139 11.30 -4.58 -29.44
CA TRP A 139 10.09 -4.56 -28.63
C TRP A 139 10.31 -5.23 -27.28
N ARG A 140 9.86 -4.56 -26.21
CA ARG A 140 9.77 -5.15 -24.88
C ARG A 140 8.41 -4.88 -24.25
N LYS A 141 7.92 -5.85 -23.49
CA LYS A 141 6.75 -5.66 -22.64
C LYS A 141 7.09 -4.61 -21.57
N ASN A 142 6.20 -3.64 -21.38
CA ASN A 142 6.36 -2.55 -20.42
C ASN A 142 5.34 -2.61 -19.28
N ASP A 143 4.05 -2.75 -19.61
CA ASP A 143 2.97 -2.68 -18.62
C ASP A 143 1.91 -3.78 -18.80
N ASN A 144 1.22 -4.10 -17.70
CA ASN A 144 -0.06 -4.82 -17.71
C ASN A 144 -1.15 -3.83 -17.32
N PHE A 145 -2.09 -3.55 -18.23
CA PHE A 145 -3.15 -2.57 -17.99
C PHE A 145 -4.38 -3.16 -17.30
N GLY A 146 -4.54 -4.48 -17.34
CA GLY A 146 -5.74 -5.18 -16.86
C GLY A 146 -6.36 -5.97 -18.00
N ASN A 147 -7.68 -6.07 -18.02
CA ASN A 147 -8.43 -6.89 -18.97
C ASN A 147 -9.46 -6.03 -19.71
N SER A 148 -9.56 -6.26 -21.02
CA SER A 148 -10.59 -5.67 -21.88
C SER A 148 -11.98 -6.11 -21.43
N TYR A 149 -12.99 -5.30 -21.73
CA TYR A 149 -14.36 -5.78 -21.78
C TYR A 149 -14.60 -6.60 -23.05
N THR A 150 -15.65 -7.43 -23.06
CA THR A 150 -16.03 -8.23 -24.25
C THR A 150 -16.71 -7.39 -25.34
N GLY A 151 -17.14 -6.17 -25.00
CA GLY A 151 -17.84 -5.24 -25.90
C GLY A 151 -19.36 -5.47 -25.93
N THR A 152 -19.86 -6.43 -25.16
CA THR A 152 -21.30 -6.70 -25.01
C THR A 152 -21.86 -6.17 -23.68
N GLU A 153 -20.98 -5.76 -22.77
CA GLU A 153 -21.35 -5.22 -21.48
C GLU A 153 -21.93 -3.81 -21.61
N GLU A 154 -22.99 -3.52 -20.86
CA GLU A 154 -23.61 -2.19 -20.83
C GLU A 154 -22.59 -1.10 -20.47
N GLY A 155 -22.53 -0.04 -21.28
CA GLY A 155 -21.61 1.08 -21.09
C GLY A 155 -20.17 0.80 -21.48
N SER A 156 -19.86 -0.36 -22.06
CA SER A 156 -18.57 -0.58 -22.74
C SER A 156 -18.51 0.12 -24.08
N TYR A 157 -17.31 0.56 -24.46
CA TYR A 157 -17.05 1.26 -25.70
C TYR A 157 -15.72 0.83 -26.32
N PRO A 158 -15.62 0.85 -27.66
CA PRO A 158 -14.40 0.47 -28.36
C PRO A 158 -13.30 1.51 -28.19
N ILE A 159 -12.05 1.04 -28.19
CA ILE A 159 -10.85 1.86 -28.35
C ILE A 159 -10.28 1.60 -29.74
N TYR A 160 -10.25 2.65 -30.53
CA TYR A 160 -9.76 2.64 -31.91
C TYR A 160 -8.25 2.85 -31.93
N ARG A 161 -7.54 2.03 -32.72
CA ARG A 161 -6.09 2.11 -32.92
C ARG A 161 -5.78 2.74 -34.28
N TYR A 162 -4.77 3.60 -34.29
CA TYR A 162 -4.26 4.25 -35.48
C TYR A 162 -2.73 4.20 -35.49
N PHE A 163 -2.14 4.12 -36.68
CA PHE A 163 -0.70 4.17 -36.84
C PHE A 163 -0.26 5.34 -37.74
N ARG A 164 0.76 6.09 -37.29
CA ARG A 164 1.39 7.16 -38.08
C ARG A 164 2.78 6.75 -38.53
N ASN A 165 2.94 6.54 -39.84
CA ASN A 165 4.21 6.05 -40.38
C ASN A 165 5.37 7.06 -40.26
N SER A 166 5.08 8.37 -40.35
CA SER A 166 6.10 9.43 -40.33
C SER A 166 6.83 9.54 -39.00
N THR A 167 6.12 9.34 -37.88
CA THR A 167 6.72 9.40 -36.53
C THR A 167 6.91 8.02 -35.90
N LYS A 168 6.41 6.94 -36.52
CA LYS A 168 6.37 5.59 -35.93
C LYS A 168 5.68 5.63 -34.56
N SER A 169 4.41 6.01 -34.56
CA SER A 169 3.62 6.16 -33.34
C SER A 169 2.24 5.58 -33.52
N HIS A 170 1.85 4.74 -32.56
CA HIS A 170 0.46 4.34 -32.40
C HIS A 170 -0.32 5.36 -31.57
N PHE A 171 -1.60 5.45 -31.89
CA PHE A 171 -2.53 6.36 -31.26
C PHE A 171 -3.85 5.65 -30.97
N TYR A 172 -4.44 5.98 -29.82
CA TYR A 172 -5.63 5.33 -29.31
C TYR A 172 -6.65 6.37 -28.85
N THR A 173 -7.89 6.15 -29.25
CA THR A 173 -9.00 7.03 -28.90
C THR A 173 -10.29 6.25 -28.74
N LYS A 174 -11.19 6.74 -27.88
CA LYS A 174 -12.56 6.24 -27.79
C LYS A 174 -13.52 6.97 -28.73
N ASP A 175 -13.09 8.10 -29.31
CA ASP A 175 -13.91 8.88 -30.24
C ASP A 175 -13.46 8.64 -31.68
N PHE A 176 -14.25 7.86 -32.43
CA PHE A 176 -13.98 7.60 -33.84
C PHE A 176 -13.94 8.88 -34.68
N ASN A 177 -14.67 9.93 -34.28
CA ASN A 177 -14.76 11.16 -35.05
C ASN A 177 -13.46 12.00 -35.02
N GLU A 178 -12.53 11.70 -34.11
CA GLU A 178 -11.25 12.40 -34.01
C GLU A 178 -10.41 12.24 -35.29
N LEU A 179 -10.39 11.02 -35.86
CA LEU A 179 -9.59 10.69 -37.05
C LEU A 179 -10.39 9.97 -38.14
N GLY A 180 -11.58 9.45 -37.86
CA GLY A 180 -12.39 8.67 -38.78
C GLY A 180 -11.60 7.49 -39.34
N ASN A 181 -11.61 7.32 -40.66
CA ASN A 181 -10.79 6.29 -41.34
C ASN A 181 -9.30 6.66 -41.48
N GLY A 182 -8.90 7.85 -41.03
CA GLY A 182 -7.53 8.34 -41.09
C GLY A 182 -7.48 9.85 -41.37
N LYS A 183 -6.61 10.55 -40.65
CA LYS A 183 -6.36 12.00 -40.77
C LYS A 183 -4.94 12.30 -40.27
N GLU A 184 -4.32 13.38 -40.75
CA GLU A 184 -3.01 13.85 -40.23
C GLU A 184 -1.88 12.79 -40.29
N GLY A 185 -1.96 11.92 -41.31
CA GLY A 185 -1.00 10.84 -41.54
C GLY A 185 -1.23 9.59 -40.69
N PHE A 186 -2.26 9.58 -39.84
CA PHE A 186 -2.73 8.37 -39.17
C PHE A 186 -3.58 7.51 -40.10
N VAL A 187 -3.33 6.21 -40.06
CA VAL A 187 -4.12 5.17 -40.74
C VAL A 187 -4.88 4.38 -39.68
N TYR A 188 -6.17 4.20 -39.89
CA TYR A 188 -7.01 3.39 -39.00
C TYR A 188 -6.65 1.91 -39.08
N GLU A 189 -6.46 1.27 -37.93
CA GLU A 189 -6.08 -0.16 -37.85
C GLU A 189 -7.18 -1.04 -37.25
N GLY A 190 -8.30 -0.46 -36.79
CA GLY A 190 -9.41 -1.20 -36.21
C GLY A 190 -9.65 -0.89 -34.73
N ILE A 191 -10.58 -1.65 -34.15
CA ILE A 191 -10.83 -1.67 -32.70
C ILE A 191 -9.77 -2.56 -32.06
N SER A 192 -9.03 -2.02 -31.09
CA SER A 192 -7.99 -2.77 -30.39
C SER A 192 -8.53 -3.56 -29.21
N PHE A 193 -9.45 -2.97 -28.45
CA PHE A 193 -10.10 -3.55 -27.26
C PHE A 193 -11.26 -2.66 -26.79
N TYR A 194 -11.96 -3.06 -25.73
CA TYR A 194 -13.08 -2.31 -25.15
C TYR A 194 -12.78 -1.90 -23.71
N LEU A 195 -13.15 -0.66 -23.37
CA LEU A 195 -13.05 -0.10 -22.01
C LEU A 195 -14.43 0.34 -21.51
N LYS A 196 -14.50 0.69 -20.23
CA LYS A 196 -15.67 1.33 -19.61
C LYS A 196 -15.25 2.56 -18.82
N GLU A 197 -16.17 3.51 -18.66
CA GLU A 197 -16.11 4.41 -17.51
C GLU A 197 -16.42 3.57 -16.25
N CYS A 198 -15.59 3.70 -15.22
CA CYS A 198 -15.82 3.06 -13.94
C CYS A 198 -15.73 4.11 -12.84
N GLU A 199 -16.63 4.04 -11.89
CA GLU A 199 -16.49 4.84 -10.68
C GLU A 199 -15.29 4.34 -9.86
N PRO A 200 -14.53 5.24 -9.21
CA PRO A 200 -13.53 4.85 -8.24
C PRO A 200 -14.10 3.92 -7.17
N GLU A 201 -13.33 2.90 -6.82
CA GLU A 201 -13.71 1.94 -5.79
C GLU A 201 -13.45 2.46 -4.39
N ASN A 202 -14.22 1.97 -3.43
CA ASN A 202 -13.95 2.23 -2.01
C ASN A 202 -12.66 1.53 -1.60
N ILE A 203 -11.71 2.31 -1.08
CA ILE A 203 -10.44 1.80 -0.59
C ILE A 203 -10.60 1.47 0.88
N ARG A 204 -10.39 0.20 1.22
CA ARG A 204 -10.41 -0.27 2.60
C ARG A 204 -9.23 0.28 3.38
N ILE A 205 -9.51 0.89 4.53
CA ILE A 205 -8.51 1.40 5.46
C ILE A 205 -8.20 0.33 6.50
N ARG A 206 -6.90 0.06 6.68
CA ARG A 206 -6.40 -0.91 7.65
C ARG A 206 -6.30 -0.32 9.06
N ASP A 207 -6.38 -1.18 10.06
CA ASP A 207 -6.11 -0.82 11.45
C ASP A 207 -4.69 -0.26 11.63
N GLY A 208 -4.54 0.67 12.59
CA GLY A 208 -3.27 1.33 12.92
C GLY A 208 -2.96 2.56 12.07
N GLN A 209 -3.89 2.99 11.21
CA GLN A 209 -3.78 4.24 10.47
C GLN A 209 -4.25 5.42 11.32
N PHE A 210 -3.46 6.49 11.34
CA PHE A 210 -3.71 7.68 12.13
C PHE A 210 -4.05 8.87 11.23
N TYR A 211 -4.97 9.69 11.73
CA TYR A 211 -5.49 10.84 11.00
C TYR A 211 -5.55 12.06 11.89
N GLN A 212 -5.34 13.23 11.28
CA GLN A 212 -5.69 14.52 11.86
C GLN A 212 -6.74 15.16 10.96
N ASP A 213 -7.86 15.55 11.55
CA ASP A 213 -8.88 16.27 10.82
C ASP A 213 -8.42 17.68 10.45
N ASN A 214 -8.59 18.06 9.19
CA ASN A 214 -8.19 19.37 8.68
C ASN A 214 -8.97 20.51 9.33
N ASN A 215 -10.23 20.28 9.68
CA ASN A 215 -11.14 21.31 10.19
C ASN A 215 -10.99 21.47 11.71
N THR A 216 -11.20 20.40 12.47
CA THR A 216 -11.22 20.44 13.94
C THR A 216 -9.85 20.29 14.59
N LYS A 217 -8.83 19.84 13.82
CA LYS A 217 -7.51 19.42 14.34
C LYS A 217 -7.55 18.23 15.30
N ALA A 218 -8.72 17.60 15.48
CA ALA A 218 -8.88 16.40 16.27
C ALA A 218 -8.14 15.23 15.64
N TYR A 219 -7.71 14.30 16.49
CA TYR A 219 -6.94 13.14 16.06
C TYR A 219 -7.78 11.87 16.10
N TYR A 220 -7.52 10.98 15.17
CA TYR A 220 -8.24 9.73 15.02
C TYR A 220 -7.30 8.58 14.71
N ILE A 221 -7.73 7.37 15.07
CA ILE A 221 -7.08 6.12 14.69
C ILE A 221 -8.14 5.14 14.19
N VAL A 222 -7.79 4.35 13.17
CA VAL A 222 -8.57 3.15 12.83
C VAL A 222 -8.12 2.02 13.75
N PHE A 223 -9.00 1.62 14.65
CA PHE A 223 -8.72 0.68 15.72
C PHE A 223 -9.87 -0.31 15.86
N GLU A 224 -9.54 -1.59 15.73
CA GLU A 224 -10.50 -2.70 15.71
C GLU A 224 -11.62 -2.49 14.69
N GLY A 225 -11.26 -1.95 13.52
CA GLY A 225 -12.22 -1.69 12.45
C GLY A 225 -13.18 -0.53 12.68
N LYS A 226 -12.95 0.29 13.70
CA LYS A 226 -13.71 1.52 13.95
C LYS A 226 -12.81 2.74 13.86
N VAL A 227 -13.38 3.88 13.50
CA VAL A 227 -12.68 5.17 13.59
C VAL A 227 -12.89 5.70 15.01
N ARG A 228 -11.81 5.77 15.79
CA ARG A 228 -11.84 6.22 17.18
C ARG A 228 -11.18 7.58 17.29
N HIS A 229 -11.85 8.53 17.93
CA HIS A 229 -11.27 9.82 18.32
C HIS A 229 -10.20 9.60 19.40
N ILE A 230 -9.14 10.40 19.40
CA ILE A 230 -8.13 10.44 20.46
C ILE A 230 -8.21 11.81 21.11
N GLU A 231 -8.58 11.84 22.40
CA GLU A 231 -9.00 13.08 23.06
C GLU A 231 -7.90 14.13 23.21
N SER A 232 -6.64 13.73 23.22
CA SER A 232 -5.53 14.67 23.35
C SER A 232 -4.24 14.19 22.69
N ILE A 233 -3.40 15.16 22.31
CA ILE A 233 -2.04 14.89 21.82
C ILE A 233 -1.16 14.21 22.88
N GLU A 234 -1.45 14.43 24.17
CA GLU A 234 -0.79 13.74 25.28
C GLU A 234 -1.14 12.26 25.28
N THR A 235 -2.42 11.92 25.03
CA THR A 235 -2.87 10.53 24.87
C THR A 235 -2.14 9.86 23.71
N ILE A 236 -1.98 10.58 22.60
CA ILE A 236 -1.20 10.09 21.45
C ILE A 236 0.24 9.77 21.86
N ARG A 237 0.94 10.74 22.46
CA ARG A 237 2.36 10.57 22.82
C ARG A 237 2.57 9.48 23.86
N ARG A 238 1.60 9.30 24.77
CA ARG A 238 1.68 8.33 25.86
C ARG A 238 1.32 6.92 25.41
N VAL A 239 0.25 6.75 24.65
CA VAL A 239 -0.25 5.43 24.23
C VAL A 239 0.44 4.95 22.96
N PHE A 240 0.82 5.86 22.06
CA PHE A 240 1.32 5.54 20.74
C PHE A 240 2.72 6.11 20.48
N ASP A 241 3.55 5.35 19.78
CA ASP A 241 4.92 5.70 19.42
C ASP A 241 4.96 6.53 18.14
N PHE A 242 5.10 7.84 18.34
CA PHE A 242 5.46 8.82 17.30
C PHE A 242 6.84 9.44 17.52
N LYS A 243 7.66 8.88 18.43
CA LYS A 243 9.02 9.39 18.64
C LYS A 243 9.88 9.11 17.41
N GLY A 244 10.87 9.99 17.22
CA GLY A 244 11.93 9.82 16.24
C GLY A 244 12.85 8.63 16.57
N ASP A 245 14.02 8.59 15.95
CA ASP A 245 15.07 7.61 16.28
C ASP A 245 15.38 7.65 17.81
N PRO A 246 15.48 6.49 18.49
CA PRO A 246 15.90 6.38 19.89
C PRO A 246 17.17 7.16 20.26
N ARG A 247 18.04 7.47 19.28
CA ARG A 247 19.28 8.24 19.44
C ARG A 247 19.07 9.76 19.49
N GLY A 248 17.82 10.24 19.48
CA GLY A 248 17.49 11.67 19.57
C GLY A 248 17.72 12.49 18.30
N ASN A 249 18.21 11.86 17.22
CA ASN A 249 18.55 12.52 15.95
C ASN A 249 17.45 12.42 14.88
N GLY A 250 16.37 11.67 15.14
CA GLY A 250 15.27 11.52 14.19
C GLY A 250 14.16 12.52 14.45
N GLN A 251 13.61 13.12 13.39
CA GLN A 251 12.38 13.91 13.47
C GLN A 251 11.24 13.05 14.05
N PRO A 252 10.34 13.62 14.87
CA PRO A 252 9.11 12.95 15.27
C PRO A 252 8.41 12.35 14.05
N LYS A 253 7.84 11.15 14.21
CA LYS A 253 7.19 10.42 13.09
C LYS A 253 5.78 10.95 12.80
N GLU A 254 5.57 12.25 12.96
CA GLU A 254 4.29 12.92 12.72
C GLU A 254 3.82 12.81 11.27
N TYR A 255 4.75 12.58 10.33
CA TYR A 255 4.45 12.27 8.92
C TYR A 255 3.57 11.02 8.72
N LEU A 256 3.43 10.17 9.76
CA LEU A 256 2.55 9.01 9.75
C LEU A 256 1.08 9.36 10.06
N ILE A 257 0.82 10.58 10.52
CA ILE A 257 -0.53 11.08 10.77
C ILE A 257 -1.01 11.79 9.51
N SER A 258 -1.92 11.14 8.79
CA SER A 258 -2.45 11.68 7.53
C SER A 258 -3.45 12.80 7.80
N LYS A 259 -3.24 13.96 7.16
CA LYS A 259 -4.18 15.09 7.25
C LYS A 259 -5.32 14.89 6.25
N VAL A 260 -6.55 14.83 6.75
CA VAL A 260 -7.75 14.47 5.96
C VAL A 260 -8.94 15.31 6.37
N ASN A 261 -9.98 15.36 5.55
CA ASN A 261 -11.33 15.63 6.06
C ASN A 261 -11.85 14.31 6.67
N ILE A 262 -12.05 14.26 7.98
CA ILE A 262 -12.37 13.00 8.66
C ILE A 262 -13.71 12.39 8.21
N ASP A 263 -14.61 13.21 7.66
CA ASP A 263 -15.89 12.75 7.15
C ASP A 263 -15.76 11.95 5.85
N ASP A 264 -14.65 12.07 5.13
CA ASP A 264 -14.38 11.24 3.94
C ASP A 264 -14.05 9.79 4.33
N ILE A 265 -13.61 9.57 5.57
CA ILE A 265 -13.35 8.25 6.14
C ILE A 265 -14.67 7.69 6.69
N LYS A 266 -15.25 6.76 5.95
CA LYS A 266 -16.52 6.10 6.26
C LYS A 266 -16.28 4.81 7.06
N GLY A 267 -17.18 4.53 7.99
CA GLY A 267 -17.11 3.39 8.90
C GLY A 267 -17.73 3.72 10.25
N GLU A 268 -17.91 2.71 11.10
CA GLU A 268 -18.44 2.91 12.44
C GLU A 268 -17.50 3.79 13.28
N ARG A 269 -18.07 4.75 14.02
CA ARG A 269 -17.32 5.53 15.01
C ARG A 269 -17.27 4.74 16.32
N GLY A 270 -16.06 4.48 16.82
CA GLY A 270 -15.86 3.81 18.10
C GLY A 270 -15.76 4.82 19.25
N LEU A 271 -15.78 4.30 20.49
CA LEU A 271 -15.55 5.13 21.68
C LEU A 271 -14.20 5.86 21.59
N PRO A 272 -14.07 7.07 22.15
CA PRO A 272 -12.79 7.76 22.14
C PRO A 272 -11.73 7.00 22.92
N ILE A 273 -10.46 7.22 22.58
CA ILE A 273 -9.30 6.84 23.40
C ILE A 273 -8.97 8.05 24.26
N ILE A 274 -9.17 7.88 25.56
CA ILE A 274 -9.13 8.96 26.54
C ILE A 274 -7.75 9.06 27.24
N PRO A 275 -7.43 10.18 27.93
CA PRO A 275 -6.12 10.42 28.54
C PRO A 275 -5.69 9.44 29.62
N THR A 276 -6.57 8.56 30.09
CA THR A 276 -6.29 7.52 31.08
C THR A 276 -6.03 6.14 30.46
N ALA A 277 -6.10 5.99 29.13
CA ALA A 277 -5.86 4.71 28.46
C ALA A 277 -4.39 4.27 28.62
N LEU A 278 -4.09 3.04 29.05
CA LEU A 278 -2.73 2.59 29.40
C LEU A 278 -2.34 1.30 28.68
N ILE A 279 -1.04 1.04 28.61
CA ILE A 279 -0.50 -0.26 28.21
C ILE A 279 0.08 -0.92 29.46
N TYR A 280 -0.43 -2.10 29.81
CA TYR A 280 0.06 -2.90 30.92
C TYR A 280 0.92 -4.05 30.42
N GLN A 281 1.95 -4.40 31.19
CA GLN A 281 2.67 -5.66 31.07
C GLN A 281 2.55 -6.43 32.37
N ASP A 282 2.08 -7.67 32.29
CA ASP A 282 2.17 -8.61 33.40
C ASP A 282 3.64 -9.06 33.53
N VAL A 283 4.26 -8.81 34.69
CA VAL A 283 5.68 -9.12 34.91
C VAL A 283 5.99 -10.61 35.02
N ASP A 284 5.00 -11.43 35.37
CA ASP A 284 5.19 -12.87 35.55
C ASP A 284 5.04 -13.61 34.21
N THR A 285 4.13 -13.15 33.35
CA THR A 285 3.83 -13.81 32.06
C THR A 285 4.41 -13.08 30.84
N GLY A 286 4.79 -11.81 30.98
CA GLY A 286 5.22 -10.93 29.89
C GLY A 286 4.08 -10.46 28.97
N ILE A 287 2.84 -10.86 29.23
CA ILE A 287 1.69 -10.54 28.38
C ILE A 287 1.36 -9.04 28.47
N MET A 288 1.06 -8.46 27.31
CA MET A 288 0.73 -7.05 27.16
C MET A 288 -0.78 -6.85 27.03
N TYR A 289 -1.30 -5.77 27.61
CA TYR A 289 -2.71 -5.41 27.58
C TYR A 289 -2.88 -3.93 27.24
N PHE A 290 -3.82 -3.62 26.36
CA PHE A 290 -4.32 -2.26 26.16
C PHE A 290 -5.54 -2.05 27.04
N SER A 291 -5.53 -1.01 27.85
CA SER A 291 -6.62 -0.65 28.74
C SER A 291 -7.19 0.69 28.32
N ASP A 292 -8.46 0.73 27.92
CA ASP A 292 -9.19 1.97 27.69
C ASP A 292 -10.45 2.02 28.56
N PRO A 293 -10.60 3.03 29.44
CA PRO A 293 -11.83 3.14 30.23
C PRO A 293 -13.03 3.40 29.33
N GLN A 294 -14.15 2.74 29.61
CA GLN A 294 -15.42 3.07 28.96
C GLN A 294 -15.76 4.54 29.28
N SER A 295 -16.13 5.33 28.28
CA SER A 295 -16.23 6.81 28.39
C SER A 295 -17.23 7.33 29.43
N ASN A 296 -18.00 6.46 30.09
CA ASN A 296 -19.16 6.85 30.90
C ASN A 296 -18.94 6.75 32.41
N GLY A 297 -17.69 6.79 32.89
CA GLY A 297 -17.38 7.06 34.30
C GLY A 297 -17.88 6.04 35.34
N ARG A 298 -18.39 4.88 34.91
CA ARG A 298 -18.61 3.73 35.79
C ARG A 298 -17.41 2.80 35.65
N GLY A 299 -16.72 2.56 36.77
CA GLY A 299 -15.47 1.82 36.86
C GLY A 299 -15.53 0.52 36.05
N GLY A 300 -14.71 0.47 35.01
CA GLY A 300 -14.60 -0.63 34.06
C GLY A 300 -13.67 -0.19 32.95
N SER A 301 -12.40 -0.60 33.00
CA SER A 301 -11.50 -0.45 31.86
C SER A 301 -11.62 -1.65 30.95
N ASN A 302 -11.90 -1.46 29.67
CA ASN A 302 -11.85 -2.57 28.72
C ASN A 302 -10.39 -3.02 28.61
N LEU A 303 -10.04 -4.10 29.29
CA LEU A 303 -8.68 -4.62 29.33
C LEU A 303 -8.50 -5.65 28.21
N LYS A 304 -7.88 -5.22 27.11
CA LYS A 304 -7.74 -6.03 25.90
C LYS A 304 -6.33 -6.60 25.81
N LYS A 305 -6.22 -7.93 25.80
CA LYS A 305 -4.94 -8.61 25.57
C LYS A 305 -4.39 -8.27 24.19
N ILE A 306 -3.16 -7.77 24.13
CA ILE A 306 -2.43 -7.58 22.87
C ILE A 306 -1.83 -8.94 22.49
N PRO A 307 -2.26 -9.57 21.39
CA PRO A 307 -2.00 -10.99 21.17
C PRO A 307 -0.56 -11.29 20.71
N ASN A 308 0.09 -10.35 20.04
CA ASN A 308 1.45 -10.51 19.53
C ASN A 308 2.08 -9.17 19.12
N THR A 309 3.38 -9.21 18.79
CA THR A 309 4.17 -8.07 18.33
C THR A 309 3.64 -7.46 17.04
N THR A 310 3.01 -8.23 16.15
CA THR A 310 2.43 -7.70 14.90
C THR A 310 1.31 -6.71 15.20
N VAL A 311 0.41 -7.07 16.12
CA VAL A 311 -0.66 -6.16 16.57
C VAL A 311 -0.09 -4.97 17.32
N PHE A 312 0.90 -5.21 18.19
CA PHE A 312 1.59 -4.15 18.93
C PHE A 312 2.18 -3.08 17.99
N ASN A 313 2.92 -3.53 16.97
CA ASN A 313 3.56 -2.66 15.99
C ASN A 313 2.56 -2.00 15.04
N ARG A 314 1.48 -2.71 14.67
CA ARG A 314 0.43 -2.16 13.80
C ARG A 314 -0.21 -0.93 14.42
N TYR A 315 -0.59 -1.02 15.69
CA TYR A 315 -1.16 0.11 16.42
C TYR A 315 -0.11 1.10 16.94
N ARG A 316 1.18 0.77 16.78
CA ARG A 316 2.30 1.58 17.24
C ARG A 316 2.20 1.87 18.73
N PHE A 317 1.95 0.87 19.56
CA PHE A 317 1.93 1.09 21.00
C PHE A 317 3.28 1.57 21.52
N ASN A 318 3.27 2.53 22.47
CA ASN A 318 4.47 3.14 23.00
C ASN A 318 5.16 2.22 24.02
N THR A 319 6.43 1.90 23.77
CA THR A 319 7.24 1.05 24.65
C THR A 319 7.71 1.77 25.92
N ASP A 320 7.79 3.10 25.90
CA ASP A 320 8.35 3.89 27.00
C ASP A 320 7.31 4.13 28.11
N HIS A 321 6.04 3.91 27.80
CA HIS A 321 4.90 4.13 28.70
C HIS A 321 4.16 2.82 29.03
N ILE A 322 4.92 1.74 29.23
CA ILE A 322 4.41 0.45 29.69
C ILE A 322 4.36 0.42 31.22
N VAL A 323 3.18 0.18 31.78
CA VAL A 323 3.00 -0.02 33.22
C VAL A 323 3.19 -1.49 33.55
N LYS A 324 4.29 -1.81 34.24
CA LYS A 324 4.57 -3.15 34.74
C LYS A 324 3.73 -3.44 35.98
N THR A 325 2.98 -4.53 35.98
CA THR A 325 2.13 -4.97 37.10
C THR A 325 2.25 -6.47 37.32
N ARG A 326 2.01 -6.94 38.55
CA ARG A 326 2.04 -8.37 38.91
C ARG A 326 0.62 -8.89 39.08
N GLY A 327 0.26 -9.91 38.30
CA GLY A 327 -1.04 -10.56 38.37
C GLY A 327 -2.19 -9.69 37.89
N ILE A 328 -2.59 -9.84 36.63
CA ILE A 328 -3.83 -9.25 36.10
C ILE A 328 -5.08 -10.07 36.49
N ASN A 329 -4.90 -11.21 37.16
CA ASN A 329 -5.93 -11.91 37.94
C ASN A 329 -6.15 -11.29 39.34
N ASN A 330 -6.03 -9.97 39.48
CA ASN A 330 -6.27 -9.27 40.73
C ASN A 330 -7.77 -9.03 40.92
N PRO A 331 -8.41 -9.46 42.03
CA PRO A 331 -9.85 -9.29 42.27
C PRO A 331 -10.37 -7.84 42.23
N ARG A 332 -9.49 -6.83 42.22
CA ARG A 332 -9.85 -5.42 42.02
C ARG A 332 -10.06 -5.01 40.55
N ILE A 333 -9.83 -5.95 39.61
CA ILE A 333 -10.15 -5.85 38.18
C ILE A 333 -11.45 -6.64 37.87
N ASN A 334 -12.13 -7.23 38.86
CA ASN A 334 -13.36 -8.00 38.67
C ASN A 334 -14.58 -7.17 38.24
N ASP A 335 -14.49 -5.84 38.23
CA ASP A 335 -15.54 -4.96 37.67
C ASP A 335 -15.35 -4.71 36.16
N ILE A 336 -14.39 -5.39 35.54
CA ILE A 336 -14.13 -5.29 34.10
C ILE A 336 -14.74 -6.52 33.44
N GLU A 337 -15.82 -6.27 32.70
CA GLU A 337 -16.45 -7.26 31.84
C GLU A 337 -15.41 -7.74 30.81
N ILE A 338 -14.85 -8.93 31.04
CA ILE A 338 -14.03 -9.61 30.05
C ILE A 338 -14.99 -10.12 28.97
N THR A 339 -15.29 -9.29 27.97
CA THR A 339 -15.95 -9.76 26.75
C THR A 339 -14.95 -10.60 25.95
N TYR A 340 -15.26 -11.91 25.83
CA TYR A 340 -14.52 -12.90 25.05
C TYR A 340 -14.68 -12.72 23.54
#